data_AF-A0A838F2R6-F1
#
_entry.id   AF-A0A838F2R6-F1
#
_cell.length_a   1.000
_cell.length_b   1.000
_cell.length_c   1.000
_cell.angle_alpha   90.00
_cell.angle_beta   90.00
_cell.angle_gamma   90.00
#
_symmetry.space_group_name_H-M   'P 1'
#
loop_
_entity.id
_entity.type
_entity.pdbx_description
1 polymer ?
#
loop_
_entity_poly.entity_id
_entity_poly.type
_entity_poly.pdbx_seq_one_letter_code
_entity_poly.pdbx_strand_id
1 'polypeptide(L)'
;MELAEGRAKIAFFLPTIAMSHQLHIISFNIPYPPDYGGVMDVFYKIKALFDLGIKINLHCFEYGRKEAEVLNQLCDNVYYYKREHSFRDFTSSTPYIVKTRKSSELLNNLTGDDAPILFEGLHTCYYLDHDDLKHRTKAVRMHNVEWDYYRHLSKNESSMIRRFYFFTESIKLKNFEKILSSANHLLPISRNDYEYLNKKFDNVMYMPAFHPNEDVLSLGGKGEYILYHGNLAVVENNQAALFLVSKIFNDLNLKLIIAGSEPSTMLVNAVKNSTNVEFRIDGGEVEMMRLIRNAHINLLPTFQNTGTKLKLLNALFNGRFVVVNTPMIENTGLENLCIIRDTTEEIKQALQQFMSVPFELGEAEKRRHVMAELYSNKKNAGKLMSLFFNVSQINQAVS
;
A
#
# COMPACT_ATOMS: atom_id res chain seq x y z
N MET A 1 18.26 -68.84 -19.78
CA MET A 1 18.74 -67.49 -19.46
C MET A 1 17.51 -66.59 -19.50
N GLU A 2 16.89 -66.43 -18.34
CA GLU A 2 15.66 -65.67 -18.13
C GLU A 2 15.93 -64.18 -18.35
N LEU A 3 15.10 -63.53 -19.16
CA LEU A 3 14.93 -62.08 -19.14
C LEU A 3 13.45 -61.82 -18.87
N ALA A 4 13.18 -61.34 -17.66
CA ALA A 4 11.87 -61.02 -17.14
C ALA A 4 11.34 -59.72 -17.77
N GLU A 5 10.23 -59.80 -18.51
CA GLU A 5 9.43 -58.63 -18.89
C GLU A 5 8.49 -58.24 -17.74
N GLY A 6 9.00 -57.40 -16.84
CA GLY A 6 8.16 -56.71 -15.85
C GLY A 6 7.46 -55.51 -16.46
N ARG A 7 6.20 -55.67 -16.89
CA ARG A 7 5.32 -54.55 -17.22
C ARG A 7 4.90 -53.85 -15.91
N ALA A 8 5.60 -52.77 -15.55
CA ALA A 8 5.14 -51.83 -14.54
C ALA A 8 3.89 -51.11 -15.08
N LYS A 9 2.72 -51.39 -14.50
CA LYS A 9 1.51 -50.57 -14.69
C LYS A 9 1.80 -49.20 -14.08
N ILE A 10 2.04 -48.20 -14.93
CA ILE A 10 1.99 -46.79 -14.53
C ILE A 10 0.54 -46.51 -14.18
N ALA A 11 0.24 -46.46 -12.88
CA ALA A 11 -1.01 -45.91 -12.39
C ALA A 11 -1.00 -44.42 -12.72
N PHE A 12 -1.77 -44.01 -13.73
CA PHE A 12 -2.14 -42.61 -13.91
C PHE A 12 -2.93 -42.20 -12.66
N PHE A 13 -2.26 -41.50 -11.74
CA PHE A 13 -2.96 -40.68 -10.76
C PHE A 13 -3.68 -39.59 -11.53
N LEU A 14 -4.99 -39.77 -11.70
CA LEU A 14 -5.88 -38.67 -12.06
C LEU A 14 -5.64 -37.54 -11.05
N PRO A 15 -5.48 -36.28 -11.48
CA PRO A 15 -5.38 -35.18 -10.55
C PRO A 15 -6.67 -35.16 -9.72
N THR A 16 -6.49 -35.31 -8.42
CA THR A 16 -7.50 -35.00 -7.41
C THR A 16 -8.15 -33.69 -7.82
N ILE A 17 -9.48 -33.67 -7.90
CA ILE A 17 -10.30 -32.48 -8.22
C ILE A 17 -9.65 -31.27 -7.53
N ALA A 18 -9.07 -30.36 -8.31
CA ALA A 18 -8.40 -29.19 -7.76
C ALA A 18 -9.40 -28.46 -6.85
N MET A 19 -9.17 -28.47 -5.55
CA MET A 19 -9.94 -27.66 -4.61
C MET A 19 -9.80 -26.22 -5.09
N SER A 20 -10.91 -25.69 -5.59
CA SER A 20 -11.01 -24.35 -6.11
C SER A 20 -11.01 -23.38 -4.92
N HIS A 21 -9.83 -22.88 -4.54
CA HIS A 21 -9.68 -21.94 -3.43
C HIS A 21 -10.42 -20.61 -3.73
N GLN A 22 -11.45 -20.32 -2.94
CA GLN A 22 -12.25 -19.10 -3.02
C GLN A 22 -11.96 -18.17 -1.85
N LEU A 23 -11.99 -16.86 -2.07
CA LEU A 23 -11.76 -15.85 -1.05
C LEU A 23 -12.71 -14.66 -1.24
N HIS A 24 -13.35 -14.23 -0.15
CA HIS A 24 -14.04 -12.94 -0.13
C HIS A 24 -13.07 -11.83 0.24
N ILE A 25 -13.07 -10.74 -0.51
CA ILE A 25 -12.30 -9.53 -0.19
C ILE A 25 -13.29 -8.38 -0.04
N ILE A 26 -13.36 -7.77 1.15
CA ILE A 26 -14.21 -6.62 1.42
C ILE A 26 -13.34 -5.37 1.38
N SER A 27 -13.48 -4.59 0.31
CA SER A 27 -12.74 -3.36 0.07
C SER A 27 -13.51 -2.12 0.53
N PHE A 28 -12.81 -1.20 1.20
CA PHE A 28 -13.39 0.05 1.69
C PHE A 28 -13.77 1.04 0.58
N ASN A 29 -13.27 0.83 -0.65
CA ASN A 29 -13.61 1.57 -1.87
C ASN A 29 -13.43 0.67 -3.12
N ILE A 30 -13.86 1.12 -4.29
CA ILE A 30 -13.57 0.43 -5.56
C ILE A 30 -12.05 0.51 -5.84
N PRO A 31 -11.35 -0.63 -5.96
CA PRO A 31 -9.90 -0.67 -6.06
C PRO A 31 -9.36 -0.30 -7.46
N TYR A 32 -10.02 0.60 -8.19
CA TYR A 32 -9.58 1.08 -9.50
C TYR A 32 -10.06 2.53 -9.77
N PRO A 33 -9.26 3.38 -10.46
CA PRO A 33 -7.85 3.15 -10.80
C PRO A 33 -6.96 3.08 -9.54
N PRO A 34 -5.82 2.36 -9.58
CA PRO A 34 -4.89 2.23 -8.46
C PRO A 34 -3.99 3.48 -8.32
N ASP A 35 -4.59 4.61 -7.97
CA ASP A 35 -3.97 5.96 -8.00
C ASP A 35 -3.57 6.50 -6.60
N TYR A 36 -3.90 5.81 -5.51
CA TYR A 36 -3.43 6.13 -4.15
C TYR A 36 -3.17 4.89 -3.29
N GLY A 37 -2.39 5.07 -2.23
CA GLY A 37 -1.74 3.99 -1.49
C GLY A 37 -2.64 2.85 -1.02
N GLY A 38 -3.77 3.17 -0.39
CA GLY A 38 -4.69 2.16 0.14
C GLY A 38 -5.34 1.32 -0.97
N VAL A 39 -5.80 1.95 -2.06
CA VAL A 39 -6.42 1.22 -3.19
C VAL A 39 -5.37 0.48 -4.02
N MET A 40 -4.16 1.02 -4.17
CA MET A 40 -3.05 0.31 -4.79
C MET A 40 -2.76 -1.04 -4.10
N ASP A 41 -2.70 -1.08 -2.76
CA ASP A 41 -2.51 -2.34 -2.03
C ASP A 41 -3.63 -3.35 -2.32
N VAL A 42 -4.89 -2.92 -2.36
CA VAL A 42 -6.03 -3.81 -2.65
C VAL A 42 -5.95 -4.35 -4.09
N PHE A 43 -5.74 -3.48 -5.07
CA PHE A 43 -5.71 -3.86 -6.48
C PHE A 43 -4.59 -4.85 -6.81
N TYR A 44 -3.36 -4.53 -6.40
CA TYR A 44 -2.22 -5.40 -6.71
C TYR A 44 -2.22 -6.70 -5.90
N LYS A 45 -2.91 -6.72 -4.74
CA LYS A 45 -3.20 -7.96 -4.02
C LYS A 45 -4.20 -8.84 -4.77
N ILE A 46 -5.29 -8.27 -5.28
CA ILE A 46 -6.27 -8.98 -6.12
C ILE A 46 -5.55 -9.58 -7.33
N LYS A 47 -4.74 -8.78 -8.04
CA LYS A 47 -3.93 -9.27 -9.17
C LYS A 47 -3.01 -10.44 -8.75
N ALA A 48 -2.25 -10.28 -7.66
CA ALA A 48 -1.32 -11.31 -7.22
C ALA A 48 -2.01 -12.62 -6.78
N LEU A 49 -3.22 -12.54 -6.21
CA LEU A 49 -4.00 -13.72 -5.84
C LEU A 49 -4.65 -14.39 -7.06
N PHE A 50 -5.14 -13.59 -8.01
CA PHE A 50 -5.61 -14.06 -9.31
C PHE A 50 -4.50 -14.80 -10.07
N ASP A 51 -3.28 -14.25 -10.08
CA ASP A 51 -2.10 -14.87 -10.70
C ASP A 51 -1.74 -16.22 -10.04
N LEU A 52 -2.18 -16.48 -8.80
CA LEU A 52 -2.05 -17.76 -8.08
C LEU A 52 -3.29 -18.67 -8.21
N GLY A 53 -4.27 -18.30 -9.03
CA GLY A 53 -5.47 -19.08 -9.31
C GLY A 53 -6.55 -19.04 -8.22
N ILE A 54 -6.50 -18.04 -7.32
CA ILE A 54 -7.56 -17.83 -6.32
C ILE A 54 -8.79 -17.22 -7.00
N LYS A 55 -9.96 -17.81 -6.75
CA LYS A 55 -11.25 -17.25 -7.15
C LYS A 55 -11.69 -16.19 -6.15
N ILE A 56 -11.86 -14.97 -6.62
CA ILE A 56 -12.11 -13.81 -5.76
C ILE A 56 -13.56 -13.37 -5.86
N ASN A 57 -14.25 -13.33 -4.72
CA ASN A 57 -15.53 -12.64 -4.55
C ASN A 57 -15.24 -11.26 -3.97
N LEU A 58 -15.22 -10.23 -4.82
CA LEU A 58 -14.87 -8.87 -4.44
C LEU A 58 -16.11 -8.09 -4.01
N HIS A 59 -16.04 -7.47 -2.83
CA HIS A 59 -17.09 -6.67 -2.23
C HIS A 59 -16.60 -5.23 -2.09
N CYS A 60 -17.22 -4.28 -2.82
CA CYS A 60 -16.76 -2.89 -2.88
C CYS A 60 -17.82 -1.92 -2.35
N PHE A 61 -17.43 -1.04 -1.44
CA PHE A 61 -18.27 0.12 -1.11
C PHE A 61 -18.05 1.27 -2.09
N GLU A 62 -19.11 1.79 -2.68
CA GLU A 62 -19.06 2.88 -3.64
C GLU A 62 -18.82 4.22 -2.95
N TYR A 63 -17.68 4.85 -3.25
CA TYR A 63 -17.37 6.21 -2.77
C TYR A 63 -16.43 6.97 -3.70
N GLY A 64 -16.99 7.94 -4.45
CA GLY A 64 -16.21 8.82 -5.33
C GLY A 64 -15.57 8.12 -6.53
N ARG A 65 -15.94 6.87 -6.80
CA ARG A 65 -15.41 6.02 -7.87
C ARG A 65 -16.54 5.28 -8.56
N LYS A 66 -16.33 4.97 -9.83
CA LYS A 66 -17.27 4.20 -10.64
C LYS A 66 -16.83 2.74 -10.68
N GLU A 67 -17.79 1.86 -10.97
CA GLU A 67 -17.52 0.46 -11.31
C GLU A 67 -16.48 0.35 -12.43
N ALA A 68 -15.72 -0.74 -12.44
CA ALA A 68 -14.58 -0.90 -13.32
C ALA A 68 -14.51 -2.32 -13.89
N GLU A 69 -14.67 -2.46 -15.21
CA GLU A 69 -14.67 -3.75 -15.92
C GLU A 69 -13.40 -4.57 -15.69
N VAL A 70 -12.26 -3.91 -15.49
CA VAL A 70 -10.99 -4.60 -15.19
C VAL A 70 -11.09 -5.50 -13.95
N LEU A 71 -11.97 -5.18 -12.99
CA LEU A 71 -12.17 -6.00 -11.81
C LEU A 71 -12.91 -7.31 -12.15
N ASN A 72 -13.81 -7.30 -13.13
CA ASN A 72 -14.51 -8.49 -13.62
C ASN A 72 -13.58 -9.45 -14.38
N GLN A 73 -12.40 -8.98 -14.80
CA GLN A 73 -11.37 -9.82 -15.41
C GLN A 73 -10.49 -10.53 -14.36
N LEU A 74 -10.46 -10.00 -13.12
CA LEU A 74 -9.63 -10.49 -12.02
C LEU A 74 -10.43 -11.22 -10.93
N CYS A 75 -11.74 -11.04 -10.89
CA CYS A 75 -12.62 -11.56 -9.86
C CYS A 75 -13.76 -12.37 -10.49
N ASP A 76 -14.17 -13.44 -9.83
CA ASP A 76 -15.31 -14.27 -10.26
C ASP A 76 -16.62 -13.49 -10.11
N ASN A 77 -16.74 -12.74 -9.02
CA ASN A 77 -17.87 -11.88 -8.73
C ASN A 77 -17.38 -10.53 -8.19
N VAL A 78 -18.03 -9.45 -8.62
CA VAL A 78 -17.83 -8.11 -8.06
C VAL A 78 -19.17 -7.55 -7.63
N TYR A 79 -19.29 -7.26 -6.34
CA TYR A 79 -20.49 -6.70 -5.72
C TYR A 79 -20.23 -5.26 -5.29
N TYR A 80 -21.20 -4.38 -5.58
CA TYR A 80 -21.11 -2.96 -5.26
C TYR A 80 -22.19 -2.58 -4.24
N TYR A 81 -21.77 -1.91 -3.17
CA TYR A 81 -22.64 -1.47 -2.09
C TYR A 81 -22.57 0.03 -1.90
N LYS A 82 -23.72 0.68 -1.78
CA LYS A 82 -23.77 2.11 -1.46
C LYS A 82 -23.42 2.34 0.00
N ARG A 83 -22.75 3.47 0.26
CA ARG A 83 -22.60 3.96 1.63
C ARG A 83 -23.89 4.62 2.09
N GLU A 84 -24.44 4.14 3.20
CA GLU A 84 -25.58 4.79 3.83
C GLU A 84 -25.09 5.96 4.68
N HIS A 85 -25.70 7.13 4.49
CA HIS A 85 -25.38 8.34 5.25
C HIS A 85 -26.62 8.80 6.01
N SER A 86 -26.54 8.79 7.34
CA SER A 86 -27.57 9.36 8.23
C SER A 86 -26.95 10.38 9.17
N PHE A 87 -27.65 11.49 9.43
CA PHE A 87 -27.24 12.45 10.45
C PHE A 87 -27.12 11.82 11.86
N ARG A 88 -27.83 10.70 12.11
CA ARG A 88 -27.71 9.91 13.34
C ARG A 88 -26.41 9.09 13.44
N ASP A 89 -25.59 9.08 12.39
CA ASP A 89 -24.32 8.34 12.40
C ASP A 89 -23.25 9.05 13.22
N PHE A 90 -23.34 10.38 13.32
CA PHE A 90 -22.40 11.16 14.12
C PHE A 90 -22.55 10.92 15.63
N THR A 91 -23.74 10.53 16.11
CA THR A 91 -24.01 10.23 17.53
C THR A 91 -23.76 8.77 17.91
N SER A 92 -23.43 7.91 16.95
CA SER A 92 -23.12 6.50 17.22
C SER A 92 -21.77 6.34 17.92
N SER A 93 -21.67 5.33 18.79
CA SER A 93 -20.39 4.84 19.33
C SER A 93 -19.57 4.08 18.29
N THR A 94 -20.22 3.53 17.26
CA THR A 94 -19.54 2.94 16.10
C THR A 94 -18.94 4.07 15.25
N PRO A 95 -17.66 3.96 14.85
CA PRO A 95 -17.03 4.95 13.97
C PRO A 95 -17.82 5.14 12.68
N TYR A 96 -17.91 6.39 12.22
CA TYR A 96 -18.65 6.78 11.03
C TYR A 96 -18.21 5.97 9.80
N ILE A 97 -16.90 5.78 9.62
CA ILE A 97 -16.36 5.09 8.46
C ILE A 97 -16.71 3.60 8.40
N VAL A 98 -17.03 3.00 9.56
CA VAL A 98 -17.47 1.62 9.69
C VAL A 98 -18.99 1.56 9.53
N LYS A 99 -19.71 2.41 10.27
CA LYS A 99 -21.17 2.41 10.29
C LYS A 99 -21.78 2.68 8.91
N THR A 100 -21.20 3.62 8.16
CA THR A 100 -21.64 3.94 6.79
C THR A 100 -21.30 2.87 5.75
N ARG A 101 -20.61 1.79 6.16
CA ARG A 101 -20.29 0.61 5.36
C ARG A 101 -20.98 -0.65 5.91
N LYS A 102 -22.16 -0.45 6.50
CA LYS A 102 -23.08 -1.54 6.84
C LYS A 102 -23.96 -1.82 5.61
N SER A 103 -24.12 -3.09 5.26
CA SER A 103 -25.05 -3.53 4.22
C SER A 103 -25.58 -4.93 4.54
N SER A 104 -26.91 -5.10 4.60
CA SER A 104 -27.51 -6.43 4.76
C SER A 104 -27.25 -7.31 3.54
N GLU A 105 -27.13 -6.72 2.36
CA GLU A 105 -26.75 -7.44 1.13
C GLU A 105 -25.33 -8.00 1.23
N LEU A 106 -24.39 -7.24 1.82
CA LEU A 106 -23.04 -7.75 2.09
C LEU A 106 -23.10 -8.99 2.99
N LEU A 107 -23.85 -8.92 4.11
CA LEU A 107 -23.97 -10.07 5.00
C LEU A 107 -24.58 -11.28 4.28
N ASN A 108 -25.65 -11.09 3.50
CA ASN A 108 -26.29 -12.15 2.74
C ASN A 108 -25.35 -12.80 1.72
N ASN A 109 -24.55 -12.01 1.01
CA ASN A 109 -23.56 -12.53 0.06
C ASN A 109 -22.45 -13.30 0.77
N LEU A 110 -22.00 -12.82 1.94
CA LEU A 110 -20.99 -13.52 2.74
C LEU A 110 -21.52 -14.84 3.28
N THR A 111 -22.79 -14.93 3.71
CA THR A 111 -23.36 -16.17 4.27
C THR A 111 -23.79 -17.20 3.21
N GLY A 112 -23.59 -16.91 1.92
CA GLY A 112 -23.91 -17.83 0.82
C GLY A 112 -22.98 -19.04 0.69
N ASP A 113 -21.81 -19.01 1.31
CA ASP A 113 -20.81 -20.08 1.32
C ASP A 113 -19.98 -20.09 2.62
N ASP A 114 -18.88 -20.84 2.66
CA ASP A 114 -17.95 -20.93 3.79
C ASP A 114 -16.52 -20.44 3.48
N ALA A 115 -16.30 -19.74 2.36
CA ALA A 115 -14.98 -19.31 1.92
C ALA A 115 -14.33 -18.30 2.91
N PRO A 116 -13.01 -18.26 3.11
CA PRO A 116 -12.39 -17.25 3.97
C PRO A 116 -12.72 -15.80 3.58
N ILE A 117 -12.59 -14.88 4.54
CA ILE A 117 -12.91 -13.45 4.35
C ILE A 117 -11.69 -12.59 4.73
N LEU A 118 -11.28 -11.72 3.81
CA LEU A 118 -10.29 -10.66 4.03
C LEU A 118 -10.99 -9.29 4.12
N PHE A 119 -10.83 -8.62 5.25
CA PHE A 119 -11.35 -7.27 5.50
C PHE A 119 -10.26 -6.23 5.23
N GLU A 120 -10.48 -5.29 4.31
CA GLU A 120 -9.56 -4.18 4.05
C GLU A 120 -9.79 -3.04 5.06
N GLY A 121 -8.98 -3.02 6.11
CA GLY A 121 -8.97 -2.03 7.18
C GLY A 121 -10.18 -2.11 8.13
N LEU A 122 -10.13 -1.35 9.22
CA LEU A 122 -11.23 -1.31 10.20
C LEU A 122 -12.56 -0.85 9.56
N HIS A 123 -12.49 -0.05 8.50
CA HIS A 123 -13.62 0.46 7.72
C HIS A 123 -14.63 -0.62 7.31
N THR A 124 -14.18 -1.84 7.06
CA THR A 124 -14.99 -2.93 6.51
C THR A 124 -15.43 -3.92 7.59
N CYS A 125 -15.01 -3.72 8.84
CA CYS A 125 -15.16 -4.68 9.92
C CYS A 125 -16.53 -4.62 10.64
N TYR A 126 -17.57 -4.02 10.05
CA TYR A 126 -18.88 -3.90 10.72
C TYR A 126 -19.45 -5.27 11.15
N TYR A 127 -19.23 -6.31 10.33
CA TYR A 127 -19.70 -7.67 10.57
C TYR A 127 -18.60 -8.63 11.06
N LEU A 128 -17.41 -8.13 11.44
CA LEU A 128 -16.27 -8.99 11.76
C LEU A 128 -16.57 -9.97 12.91
N ASP A 129 -17.34 -9.53 13.90
CA ASP A 129 -17.78 -10.29 15.07
C ASP A 129 -19.22 -10.82 14.97
N HIS A 130 -19.83 -10.77 13.78
CA HIS A 130 -21.21 -11.21 13.58
C HIS A 130 -21.35 -12.74 13.78
N ASP A 131 -22.43 -13.16 14.44
CA ASP A 131 -22.67 -14.58 14.80
C ASP A 131 -22.70 -15.50 13.58
N ASP A 132 -23.30 -15.05 12.47
CA ASP A 132 -23.35 -15.83 11.22
C ASP A 132 -21.96 -16.06 10.60
N LEU A 133 -20.96 -15.25 10.95
CA LEU A 133 -19.59 -15.36 10.45
C LEU A 133 -18.62 -15.92 11.51
N LYS A 134 -19.13 -16.46 12.62
CA LYS A 134 -18.29 -16.90 13.76
C LYS A 134 -17.35 -18.06 13.42
N HIS A 135 -17.74 -18.94 12.50
CA HIS A 135 -16.96 -20.11 12.11
C HIS A 135 -16.09 -19.88 10.86
N ARG A 136 -16.18 -18.69 10.26
CA ARG A 136 -15.38 -18.34 9.08
C ARG A 136 -13.95 -17.99 9.47
N THR A 137 -12.99 -18.41 8.66
CA THR A 137 -11.63 -17.88 8.73
C THR A 137 -11.63 -16.44 8.26
N LYS A 138 -11.26 -15.50 9.14
CA LYS A 138 -11.29 -14.06 8.91
C LYS A 138 -9.92 -13.47 9.14
N ALA A 139 -9.45 -12.66 8.20
CA ALA A 139 -8.27 -11.82 8.39
C ALA A 139 -8.59 -10.36 8.17
N VAL A 140 -7.89 -9.47 8.87
CA VAL A 140 -8.01 -8.02 8.67
C VAL A 140 -6.69 -7.46 8.18
N ARG A 141 -6.71 -6.88 6.97
CA ARG A 141 -5.59 -6.12 6.41
C ARG A 141 -5.57 -4.74 7.05
N MET A 142 -4.64 -4.48 7.95
CA MET A 142 -4.57 -3.20 8.65
C MET A 142 -3.75 -2.20 7.83
N HIS A 143 -4.43 -1.23 7.23
CA HIS A 143 -3.80 -0.22 6.35
C HIS A 143 -3.06 0.86 7.14
N ASN A 144 -3.55 1.17 8.34
CA ASN A 144 -2.92 2.00 9.36
C ASN A 144 -3.49 1.56 10.71
N VAL A 145 -2.94 2.05 11.82
CA VAL A 145 -3.69 2.15 13.08
C VAL A 145 -4.66 3.34 12.99
N GLU A 146 -5.93 3.09 12.65
CA GLU A 146 -6.85 4.13 12.17
C GLU A 146 -7.12 5.24 13.20
N TRP A 147 -7.18 4.93 14.50
CA TRP A 147 -7.39 5.98 15.51
C TRP A 147 -6.21 6.94 15.61
N ASP A 148 -4.98 6.44 15.45
CA ASP A 148 -3.78 7.27 15.52
C ASP A 148 -3.68 8.16 14.28
N TYR A 149 -3.99 7.60 13.11
CA TYR A 149 -4.15 8.36 11.87
C TYR A 149 -5.17 9.50 12.01
N TYR A 150 -6.37 9.22 12.52
CA TYR A 150 -7.39 10.25 12.75
C TYR A 150 -6.97 11.29 13.81
N ARG A 151 -6.24 10.86 14.85
CA ARG A 151 -5.70 11.77 15.85
C ARG A 151 -4.68 12.73 15.24
N HIS A 152 -3.90 12.26 14.27
CA HIS A 152 -2.95 13.07 13.53
C HIS A 152 -3.64 14.05 12.58
N LEU A 153 -4.67 13.61 11.85
CA LEU A 153 -5.51 14.51 11.03
C LEU A 153 -6.12 15.63 11.88
N SER A 154 -6.62 15.31 13.08
CA SER A 154 -7.16 16.30 14.00
C SER A 154 -6.13 17.36 14.41
N LYS A 155 -4.87 16.99 14.66
CA LYS A 155 -3.81 17.94 15.03
C LYS A 155 -3.43 18.92 13.92
N ASN A 156 -3.52 18.49 12.66
CA ASN A 156 -3.09 19.29 11.49
C ASN A 156 -4.26 20.00 10.78
N GLU A 157 -5.50 19.75 11.18
CA GLU A 157 -6.68 20.36 10.57
C GLU A 157 -6.90 21.80 11.07
N SER A 158 -7.04 22.72 10.12
CA SER A 158 -7.26 24.14 10.42
C SER A 158 -8.70 24.42 10.84
N SER A 159 -9.69 23.76 10.23
CA SER A 159 -11.10 23.93 10.54
C SER A 159 -11.46 23.34 11.91
N MET A 160 -11.95 24.16 12.84
CA MET A 160 -12.33 23.71 14.18
C MET A 160 -13.39 22.58 14.16
N ILE A 161 -14.37 22.68 13.26
CA ILE A 161 -15.43 21.66 13.11
C ILE A 161 -14.85 20.33 12.63
N ARG A 162 -14.03 20.34 11.59
CA ARG A 162 -13.40 19.12 11.05
C ARG A 162 -12.40 18.53 12.05
N ARG A 163 -11.65 19.36 12.76
CA ARG A 163 -10.73 18.96 13.83
C ARG A 163 -11.46 18.26 14.97
N PHE A 164 -12.61 18.79 15.38
CA PHE A 164 -13.48 18.14 16.38
C PHE A 164 -14.03 16.80 15.85
N TYR A 165 -14.47 16.74 14.59
CA TYR A 165 -14.87 15.50 13.95
C TYR A 165 -13.76 14.45 13.98
N PHE A 166 -12.55 14.76 13.50
CA PHE A 166 -11.43 13.82 13.51
C PHE A 166 -11.04 13.38 14.92
N PHE A 167 -11.10 14.29 15.90
CA PHE A 167 -10.83 13.97 17.29
C PHE A 167 -11.85 12.96 17.85
N THR A 168 -13.15 13.24 17.68
CA THR A 168 -14.20 12.34 18.19
C THR A 168 -14.14 10.98 17.50
N GLU A 169 -13.94 10.94 16.19
CA GLU A 169 -13.76 9.69 15.45
C GLU A 169 -12.50 8.92 15.89
N SER A 170 -11.40 9.59 16.23
CA SER A 170 -10.21 8.92 16.78
C SER A 170 -10.54 8.15 18.08
N ILE A 171 -11.38 8.72 18.95
CA ILE A 171 -11.80 8.05 20.19
C ILE A 171 -12.68 6.85 19.88
N LYS A 172 -13.66 7.00 18.97
CA LYS A 172 -14.53 5.90 18.56
C LYS A 172 -13.74 4.77 17.92
N LEU A 173 -12.81 5.08 17.02
CA LEU A 173 -11.96 4.10 16.35
C LEU A 173 -11.10 3.34 17.36
N LYS A 174 -10.54 4.05 18.35
CA LYS A 174 -9.75 3.40 19.42
C LYS A 174 -10.59 2.43 20.24
N ASN A 175 -11.84 2.77 20.53
CA ASN A 175 -12.77 1.89 21.24
C ASN A 175 -13.26 0.72 20.36
N PHE A 176 -13.41 0.94 19.06
CA PHE A 176 -13.85 -0.06 18.09
C PHE A 176 -12.74 -1.05 17.73
N GLU A 177 -11.46 -0.66 17.83
CA GLU A 177 -10.28 -1.50 17.56
C GLU A 177 -10.33 -2.87 18.25
N LYS A 178 -10.98 -2.98 19.42
CA LYS A 178 -11.17 -4.26 20.13
C LYS A 178 -11.90 -5.34 19.33
N ILE A 179 -12.67 -4.97 18.30
CA ILE A 179 -13.34 -5.92 17.40
C ILE A 179 -12.34 -6.82 16.66
N LEU A 180 -11.09 -6.37 16.52
CA LEU A 180 -10.02 -7.12 15.86
C LEU A 180 -9.72 -8.46 16.55
N SER A 181 -10.09 -8.63 17.83
CA SER A 181 -10.01 -9.92 18.52
C SER A 181 -10.90 -11.02 17.92
N SER A 182 -11.87 -10.64 17.07
CA SER A 182 -12.74 -11.58 16.34
C SER A 182 -12.15 -12.06 15.01
N ALA A 183 -10.95 -11.58 14.63
CA ALA A 183 -10.21 -12.06 13.46
C ALA A 183 -9.25 -13.19 13.84
N ASN A 184 -9.03 -14.13 12.93
CA ASN A 184 -8.00 -15.16 13.08
C ASN A 184 -6.60 -14.61 12.84
N HIS A 185 -6.47 -13.63 11.93
CA HIS A 185 -5.20 -13.02 11.57
C HIS A 185 -5.31 -11.50 11.39
N LEU A 186 -4.31 -10.77 11.87
CA LEU A 186 -4.14 -9.34 11.59
C LEU A 186 -2.91 -9.13 10.71
N LEU A 187 -3.08 -8.40 9.61
CA LEU A 187 -2.06 -8.22 8.58
C LEU A 187 -1.70 -6.74 8.41
N PRO A 188 -0.93 -6.13 9.32
CA PRO A 188 -0.46 -4.76 9.19
C PRO A 188 0.51 -4.55 8.02
N ILE A 189 0.35 -3.40 7.35
CA ILE A 189 1.19 -2.99 6.20
C ILE A 189 2.58 -2.54 6.64
N SER A 190 2.68 -1.82 7.76
CA SER A 190 3.92 -1.23 8.25
C SER A 190 4.46 -1.98 9.48
N ARG A 191 5.78 -1.90 9.71
CA ARG A 191 6.40 -2.49 10.90
C ARG A 191 5.96 -1.79 12.18
N ASN A 192 5.76 -0.48 12.14
CA ASN A 192 5.26 0.29 13.28
C ASN A 192 3.86 -0.17 13.70
N ASP A 193 2.95 -0.34 12.73
CA ASP A 193 1.60 -0.86 13.00
C ASP A 193 1.65 -2.31 13.50
N TYR A 194 2.56 -3.13 12.95
CA TYR A 194 2.82 -4.48 13.44
C TYR A 194 3.24 -4.48 14.90
N GLU A 195 4.24 -3.69 15.29
CA GLU A 195 4.70 -3.60 16.67
C GLU A 195 3.61 -3.12 17.64
N TYR A 196 2.76 -2.20 17.19
CA TYR A 196 1.62 -1.73 17.97
C TYR A 196 0.56 -2.82 18.15
N LEU A 197 0.15 -3.48 17.07
CA LEU A 197 -0.92 -4.49 17.10
C LEU A 197 -0.45 -5.78 17.80
N ASN A 198 0.79 -6.21 17.57
CA ASN A 198 1.36 -7.42 18.15
C ASN A 198 1.54 -7.33 19.68
N LYS A 199 1.53 -6.12 20.26
CA LYS A 199 1.48 -5.93 21.72
C LYS A 199 0.08 -6.12 22.32
N LYS A 200 -0.97 -6.15 21.47
CA LYS A 200 -2.38 -6.10 21.89
C LYS A 200 -3.20 -7.32 21.48
N PHE A 201 -2.86 -7.91 20.35
CA PHE A 201 -3.62 -8.98 19.73
C PHE A 201 -2.70 -10.16 19.43
N ASP A 202 -3.29 -11.35 19.41
CA ASP A 202 -2.61 -12.56 18.97
C ASP A 202 -2.64 -12.68 17.43
N ASN A 203 -1.80 -13.54 16.88
CA ASN A 203 -1.78 -13.90 15.46
C ASN A 203 -1.64 -12.70 14.50
N VAL A 204 -0.80 -11.74 14.87
CA VAL A 204 -0.42 -10.60 14.02
C VAL A 204 0.76 -10.99 13.13
N MET A 205 0.66 -10.74 11.83
CA MET A 205 1.75 -10.98 10.88
C MET A 205 2.01 -9.74 10.04
N TYR A 206 3.22 -9.20 10.14
CA TYR A 206 3.67 -8.13 9.24
C TYR A 206 3.65 -8.63 7.79
N MET A 207 2.97 -7.87 6.92
CA MET A 207 2.91 -8.14 5.49
C MET A 207 3.01 -6.80 4.73
N PRO A 208 4.08 -6.54 3.97
CA PRO A 208 4.25 -5.26 3.28
C PRO A 208 3.18 -5.03 2.21
N ALA A 209 3.04 -3.78 1.78
CA ALA A 209 2.03 -3.38 0.80
C ALA A 209 2.24 -4.09 -0.55
N PHE A 210 1.14 -4.47 -1.21
CA PHE A 210 1.16 -4.87 -2.60
C PHE A 210 1.30 -3.64 -3.52
N HIS A 211 2.04 -3.77 -4.63
CA HIS A 211 2.45 -2.63 -5.45
C HIS A 211 2.63 -2.97 -6.93
N PRO A 212 2.70 -1.97 -7.85
CA PRO A 212 2.85 -2.21 -9.29
C PRO A 212 4.16 -2.87 -9.72
N ASN A 213 5.22 -2.73 -8.94
CA ASN A 213 6.56 -3.14 -9.39
C ASN A 213 6.77 -4.65 -9.27
N GLU A 214 7.32 -5.28 -10.32
CA GLU A 214 7.70 -6.70 -10.30
C GLU A 214 9.21 -6.94 -10.37
N ASP A 215 9.99 -6.02 -10.95
CA ASP A 215 11.46 -6.10 -11.00
C ASP A 215 12.10 -4.71 -10.85
N VAL A 216 13.40 -4.68 -10.50
CA VAL A 216 14.22 -3.48 -10.45
C VAL A 216 14.65 -3.09 -11.86
N LEU A 217 14.17 -1.93 -12.30
CA LEU A 217 14.35 -1.36 -13.64
C LEU A 217 15.28 -0.14 -13.65
N SER A 218 16.02 0.07 -12.55
CA SER A 218 16.97 1.18 -12.37
C SER A 218 17.97 1.27 -13.54
N LEU A 219 18.22 2.48 -14.04
CA LEU A 219 19.18 2.72 -15.11
C LEU A 219 20.58 2.96 -14.55
N GLY A 220 21.61 2.45 -15.21
CA GLY A 220 23.00 2.83 -14.91
C GLY A 220 23.33 4.28 -15.27
N GLY A 221 24.51 4.74 -14.85
CA GLY A 221 25.09 6.01 -15.26
C GLY A 221 24.46 7.24 -14.58
N LYS A 222 24.38 8.35 -15.31
CA LYS A 222 23.92 9.65 -14.79
C LYS A 222 22.55 10.02 -15.32
N GLY A 223 21.81 10.79 -14.53
CA GLY A 223 20.58 11.48 -14.93
C GLY A 223 20.81 12.99 -14.85
N GLU A 224 19.82 13.78 -15.25
CA GLU A 224 20.00 15.24 -15.42
C GLU A 224 19.39 16.08 -14.30
N TYR A 225 18.54 15.49 -13.46
CA TYR A 225 17.77 16.22 -12.47
C TYR A 225 17.52 15.40 -11.21
N ILE A 226 17.13 16.12 -10.16
CA ILE A 226 16.61 15.59 -8.91
C ILE A 226 15.08 15.61 -9.00
N LEU A 227 14.41 14.56 -8.55
CA LEU A 227 12.96 14.44 -8.58
C LEU A 227 12.37 14.36 -7.18
N TYR A 228 11.31 15.13 -6.94
CA TYR A 228 10.34 14.88 -5.89
C TYR A 228 8.97 14.64 -6.53
N HIS A 229 8.20 13.66 -6.04
CA HIS A 229 6.89 13.33 -6.61
C HIS A 229 5.79 13.02 -5.58
N GLY A 230 4.53 13.27 -5.96
CA GLY A 230 3.36 12.86 -5.17
C GLY A 230 2.05 13.53 -5.52
N ASN A 231 0.95 13.06 -4.92
CA ASN A 231 -0.31 13.80 -4.87
C ASN A 231 -0.13 15.02 -3.95
N LEU A 232 -0.15 16.24 -4.50
CA LEU A 232 0.14 17.47 -3.77
C LEU A 232 -1.12 18.09 -3.13
N ALA A 233 -2.30 17.51 -3.34
CA ALA A 233 -3.48 17.80 -2.52
C ALA A 233 -3.30 17.28 -1.08
N VAL A 234 -2.48 16.24 -0.91
CA VAL A 234 -2.07 15.75 0.41
C VAL A 234 -1.15 16.77 1.07
N VAL A 235 -1.55 17.28 2.22
CA VAL A 235 -0.89 18.38 2.95
C VAL A 235 0.58 18.07 3.19
N GLU A 236 0.89 16.84 3.57
CA GLU A 236 2.23 16.34 3.84
C GLU A 236 3.13 16.47 2.60
N ASN A 237 2.61 16.04 1.46
CA ASN A 237 3.38 16.06 0.22
C ASN A 237 3.63 17.50 -0.25
N ASN A 238 2.66 18.37 -0.04
CA ASN A 238 2.74 19.79 -0.33
C ASN A 238 3.79 20.49 0.54
N GLN A 239 3.79 20.19 1.85
CA GLN A 239 4.78 20.70 2.81
C GLN A 239 6.19 20.26 2.48
N ALA A 240 6.40 18.98 2.15
CA ALA A 240 7.69 18.48 1.71
C ALA A 240 8.17 19.17 0.41
N ALA A 241 7.29 19.34 -0.58
CA ALA A 241 7.62 20.07 -1.80
C ALA A 241 8.01 21.54 -1.51
N LEU A 242 7.25 22.25 -0.66
CA LEU A 242 7.56 23.61 -0.25
C LEU A 242 8.90 23.70 0.51
N PHE A 243 9.19 22.74 1.39
CA PHE A 243 10.47 22.66 2.08
C PHE A 243 11.64 22.54 1.08
N LEU A 244 11.51 21.67 0.08
CA LEU A 244 12.53 21.52 -0.96
C LEU A 244 12.80 22.84 -1.67
N VAL A 245 11.76 23.53 -2.15
CA VAL A 245 11.93 24.81 -2.87
C VAL A 245 12.51 25.90 -1.96
N SER A 246 11.98 26.03 -0.74
CA SER A 246 12.29 27.18 0.12
C SER A 246 13.53 27.02 1.00
N LYS A 247 14.00 25.80 1.24
CA LYS A 247 15.11 25.51 2.18
C LYS A 247 16.28 24.74 1.56
N ILE A 248 16.03 23.92 0.55
CA ILE A 248 17.08 23.11 -0.10
C ILE A 248 17.53 23.79 -1.39
N PHE A 249 16.60 24.13 -2.28
CA PHE A 249 16.87 24.64 -3.63
C PHE A 249 16.85 26.16 -3.73
N ASN A 250 16.73 26.87 -2.60
CA ASN A 250 16.80 28.33 -2.56
C ASN A 250 18.21 28.87 -2.86
N ASP A 251 19.25 28.08 -2.61
CA ASP A 251 20.66 28.43 -2.83
C ASP A 251 21.47 27.31 -3.54
N LEU A 252 20.85 26.15 -3.79
CA LEU A 252 21.50 25.02 -4.44
C LEU A 252 21.31 25.06 -5.96
N ASN A 253 22.38 25.24 -6.72
CA ASN A 253 22.36 25.31 -8.19
C ASN A 253 22.26 23.93 -8.88
N LEU A 254 21.27 23.13 -8.50
CA LEU A 254 20.94 21.84 -9.11
C LEU A 254 19.50 21.87 -9.61
N LYS A 255 19.21 21.16 -10.71
CA LYS A 255 17.86 21.10 -11.29
C LYS A 255 16.96 20.20 -10.44
N LEU A 256 15.88 20.75 -9.90
CA LEU A 256 14.78 20.01 -9.28
C LEU A 256 13.57 19.96 -10.21
N ILE A 257 12.98 18.78 -10.35
CA ILE A 257 11.63 18.60 -10.89
C ILE A 257 10.71 18.20 -9.73
N ILE A 258 9.61 18.92 -9.57
CA ILE A 258 8.51 18.56 -8.68
C ILE A 258 7.36 18.07 -9.55
N ALA A 259 6.99 16.78 -9.41
CA ALA A 259 5.96 16.14 -10.22
C ALA A 259 4.74 15.72 -9.39
N GLY A 260 3.53 16.11 -9.79
CA GLY A 260 2.34 15.75 -9.04
C GLY A 260 1.05 16.43 -9.47
N SER A 261 -0.06 15.99 -8.87
CA SER A 261 -1.39 16.54 -9.06
C SER A 261 -1.75 17.54 -7.96
N GLU A 262 -2.56 18.55 -8.30
CA GLU A 262 -3.19 19.47 -7.35
C GLU A 262 -2.22 20.22 -6.40
N PRO A 263 -1.20 20.92 -6.92
CA PRO A 263 -0.30 21.73 -6.09
C PRO A 263 -1.06 22.88 -5.42
N SER A 264 -0.56 23.33 -4.27
CA SER A 264 -1.10 24.53 -3.62
C SER A 264 -0.68 25.77 -4.40
N THR A 265 -1.48 26.83 -4.36
CA THR A 265 -1.11 28.13 -4.94
C THR A 265 0.23 28.64 -4.40
N MET A 266 0.50 28.36 -3.12
CA MET A 266 1.78 28.69 -2.48
C MET A 266 2.96 27.96 -3.15
N LEU A 267 2.83 26.65 -3.40
CA LEU A 267 3.86 25.87 -4.07
C LEU A 267 4.08 26.34 -5.51
N VAL A 268 3.00 26.60 -6.26
CA VAL A 268 3.09 27.13 -7.63
C VAL A 268 3.86 28.45 -7.66
N ASN A 269 3.58 29.36 -6.72
CA ASN A 269 4.27 30.64 -6.64
C ASN A 269 5.74 30.49 -6.22
N ALA A 270 6.05 29.60 -5.27
CA ALA A 270 7.42 29.32 -4.87
C ALA A 270 8.26 28.80 -6.04
N VAL A 271 7.72 27.88 -6.85
CA VAL A 271 8.40 27.37 -8.03
C VAL A 271 8.59 28.46 -9.09
N LYS A 272 7.58 29.29 -9.36
CA LYS A 272 7.69 30.41 -10.32
C LYS A 272 8.83 31.39 -10.00
N ASN A 273 9.14 31.57 -8.72
CA ASN A 273 10.19 32.46 -8.25
C ASN A 273 11.58 31.79 -8.19
N SER A 274 11.67 30.51 -8.57
CA SER A 274 12.91 29.73 -8.55
C SER A 274 13.49 29.62 -9.97
N THR A 275 14.83 29.64 -10.11
CA THR A 275 15.49 29.55 -11.43
C THR A 275 15.85 28.12 -11.84
N ASN A 276 15.89 27.20 -10.88
CA ASN A 276 16.39 25.84 -11.01
C ASN A 276 15.34 24.78 -10.61
N VAL A 277 14.11 25.20 -10.32
CA VAL A 277 13.00 24.31 -9.97
C VAL A 277 11.94 24.36 -11.06
N GLU A 278 11.52 23.19 -11.50
CA GLU A 278 10.48 23.01 -12.52
C GLU A 278 9.30 22.24 -11.94
N PHE A 279 8.08 22.71 -12.20
CA PHE A 279 6.87 21.98 -11.86
C PHE A 279 6.36 21.19 -13.07
N ARG A 280 6.07 19.91 -12.86
CA ARG A 280 5.47 19.02 -13.86
C ARG A 280 4.13 18.50 -13.34
N ILE A 281 3.06 18.85 -14.04
CA ILE A 281 1.73 18.29 -13.74
C ILE A 281 1.76 16.79 -14.01
N ASP A 282 1.08 16.03 -13.17
CA ASP A 282 0.89 14.59 -13.35
C ASP A 282 0.30 14.28 -14.74
N GLY A 283 1.12 13.67 -15.60
CA GLY A 283 0.74 13.19 -16.93
C GLY A 283 0.21 11.76 -16.92
N GLY A 284 -0.03 11.18 -15.74
CA GLY A 284 -0.38 9.79 -15.54
C GLY A 284 0.84 8.91 -15.21
N GLU A 285 0.55 7.63 -14.94
CA GLU A 285 1.53 6.66 -14.45
C GLU A 285 2.76 6.52 -15.35
N VAL A 286 2.57 6.47 -16.67
CA VAL A 286 3.66 6.33 -17.65
C VAL A 286 4.67 7.49 -17.54
N GLU A 287 4.16 8.73 -17.46
CA GLU A 287 5.01 9.91 -17.35
C GLU A 287 5.70 9.98 -15.99
N MET A 288 4.98 9.65 -14.90
CA MET A 288 5.55 9.60 -13.57
C MET A 288 6.70 8.57 -13.48
N MET A 289 6.50 7.39 -14.06
CA MET A 289 7.52 6.34 -14.10
C MET A 289 8.72 6.74 -14.96
N ARG A 290 8.48 7.41 -16.08
CA ARG A 290 9.54 8.01 -16.90
C ARG A 290 10.35 9.03 -16.11
N LEU A 291 9.70 9.87 -15.31
CA LEU A 291 10.37 10.86 -14.47
C LEU A 291 11.21 10.19 -13.38
N ILE A 292 10.65 9.23 -12.65
CA ILE A 292 11.35 8.48 -11.59
C ILE A 292 12.60 7.79 -12.13
N ARG A 293 12.46 7.13 -13.28
CA ARG A 293 13.52 6.33 -13.91
C ARG A 293 14.67 7.18 -14.46
N ASN A 294 14.35 8.34 -15.04
CA ASN A 294 15.36 9.21 -15.64
C ASN A 294 16.01 10.18 -14.64
N ALA A 295 15.40 10.39 -13.47
CA ALA A 295 16.01 11.16 -12.39
C ALA A 295 17.38 10.58 -12.02
N HIS A 296 18.31 11.47 -11.67
CA HIS A 296 19.56 11.05 -11.08
C HIS A 296 19.39 10.72 -9.59
N ILE A 297 18.64 11.57 -8.89
CA ILE A 297 18.29 11.38 -7.48
C ILE A 297 16.78 11.50 -7.34
N ASN A 298 16.14 10.51 -6.72
CA ASN A 298 14.79 10.60 -6.19
C ASN A 298 14.90 11.08 -4.74
N LEU A 299 14.51 12.33 -4.49
CA LEU A 299 14.59 12.97 -3.17
C LEU A 299 13.21 12.90 -2.51
N LEU A 300 13.10 12.19 -1.39
CA LEU A 300 11.81 11.85 -0.78
C LEU A 300 11.78 12.15 0.74
N PRO A 301 11.93 13.42 1.17
CA PRO A 301 11.73 13.77 2.58
C PRO A 301 10.25 13.66 2.96
N THR A 302 9.99 13.30 4.21
CA THR A 302 8.65 13.37 4.82
C THR A 302 8.73 13.91 6.24
N PHE A 303 7.69 14.62 6.67
CA PHE A 303 7.55 15.07 8.06
C PHE A 303 6.62 14.17 8.88
N GLN A 304 6.25 13.02 8.32
CA GLN A 304 5.40 12.02 8.95
C GLN A 304 5.85 10.61 8.59
N ASN A 305 5.92 9.73 9.59
CA ASN A 305 6.22 8.32 9.38
C ASN A 305 4.93 7.47 9.28
N THR A 306 4.05 7.81 8.34
CA THR A 306 2.79 7.08 8.11
C THR A 306 2.67 6.63 6.66
N GLY A 307 1.75 5.68 6.40
CA GLY A 307 1.37 5.24 5.06
C GLY A 307 2.18 4.08 4.48
N THR A 308 1.74 3.60 3.31
CA THR A 308 2.22 2.39 2.63
C THR A 308 3.59 2.49 1.95
N LYS A 309 4.27 3.64 2.08
CA LYS A 309 5.61 3.94 1.52
C LYS A 309 5.78 3.63 0.02
N LEU A 310 4.69 3.60 -0.77
CA LEU A 310 4.75 3.21 -2.19
C LEU A 310 5.65 4.11 -3.05
N LYS A 311 5.77 5.41 -2.74
CA LYS A 311 6.70 6.30 -3.45
C LYS A 311 8.16 5.89 -3.28
N LEU A 312 8.52 5.45 -2.08
CA LEU A 312 9.85 4.93 -1.79
C LEU A 312 10.08 3.64 -2.57
N LEU A 313 9.11 2.72 -2.58
CA LEU A 313 9.20 1.49 -3.36
C LEU A 313 9.36 1.79 -4.85
N ASN A 314 8.52 2.66 -5.43
CA ASN A 314 8.62 3.05 -6.83
C ASN A 314 10.01 3.65 -7.17
N ALA A 315 10.55 4.50 -6.30
CA ALA A 315 11.88 5.07 -6.47
C ALA A 315 13.01 4.03 -6.37
N LEU A 316 12.90 3.04 -5.48
CA LEU A 316 13.88 1.97 -5.35
C LEU A 316 13.82 0.96 -6.50
N PHE A 317 12.63 0.62 -6.97
CA PHE A 317 12.47 -0.26 -8.13
C PHE A 317 12.95 0.41 -9.42
N ASN A 318 12.65 1.69 -9.65
CA ASN A 318 12.80 2.28 -10.98
C ASN A 318 13.88 3.36 -11.06
N GLY A 319 14.19 4.03 -9.95
CA GLY A 319 15.08 5.18 -9.92
C GLY A 319 16.54 4.82 -9.67
N ARG A 320 17.43 5.81 -9.86
CA ARG A 320 18.84 5.71 -9.48
C ARG A 320 19.03 5.93 -7.98
N PHE A 321 19.75 6.97 -7.56
CA PHE A 321 19.94 7.25 -6.14
C PHE A 321 18.62 7.66 -5.48
N VAL A 322 18.43 7.24 -4.23
CA VAL A 322 17.26 7.62 -3.42
C VAL A 322 17.78 8.29 -2.16
N VAL A 323 17.47 9.58 -2.00
CA VAL A 323 17.81 10.37 -0.82
C VAL A 323 16.55 10.58 0.00
N VAL A 324 16.63 10.26 1.28
CA VAL A 324 15.50 10.24 2.21
C VAL A 324 15.92 10.83 3.55
N ASN A 325 14.95 11.25 4.36
CA ASN A 325 15.17 11.49 5.78
C ASN A 325 14.72 10.28 6.61
N THR A 326 15.14 10.21 7.87
CA THR A 326 14.88 9.07 8.77
C THR A 326 13.39 8.72 8.85
N PRO A 327 12.44 9.67 9.01
CA PRO A 327 11.00 9.37 9.02
C PRO A 327 10.46 8.69 7.75
N MET A 328 11.13 8.81 6.59
CA MET A 328 10.70 8.12 5.37
C MET A 328 11.02 6.63 5.41
N ILE A 329 12.18 6.27 5.96
CA ILE A 329 12.84 4.98 5.74
C ILE A 329 12.92 4.10 6.99
N GLU A 330 12.76 4.66 8.19
CA GLU A 330 12.91 3.91 9.43
C GLU A 330 11.95 2.72 9.51
N ASN A 331 12.47 1.59 10.00
CA ASN A 331 11.75 0.32 10.17
C ASN A 331 11.16 -0.23 8.85
N THR A 332 11.80 0.02 7.72
CA THR A 332 11.40 -0.56 6.43
C THR A 332 12.22 -1.80 6.08
N GLY A 333 13.45 -1.91 6.59
CA GLY A 333 14.43 -2.89 6.11
C GLY A 333 15.11 -2.47 4.79
N LEU A 334 14.82 -1.25 4.30
CA LEU A 334 15.36 -0.68 3.07
C LEU A 334 16.41 0.42 3.34
N GLU A 335 16.79 0.62 4.60
CA GLU A 335 17.69 1.68 5.06
C GLU A 335 19.04 1.62 4.31
N ASN A 336 19.55 0.40 4.09
CA ASN A 336 20.83 0.15 3.41
C ASN A 336 20.78 0.35 1.89
N LEU A 337 19.62 0.70 1.31
CA LEU A 337 19.43 0.97 -0.12
C LEU A 337 19.29 2.47 -0.43
N CYS A 338 19.26 3.31 0.60
CA CYS A 338 19.02 4.75 0.51
C CYS A 338 20.16 5.56 1.12
N ILE A 339 20.24 6.84 0.74
CA ILE A 339 21.11 7.84 1.37
C ILE A 339 20.25 8.60 2.38
N ILE A 340 20.51 8.40 3.67
CA ILE A 340 19.69 8.94 4.76
C ILE A 340 20.31 10.25 5.28
N ARG A 341 19.56 11.36 5.21
CA ARG A 341 19.97 12.70 5.65
C ARG A 341 18.78 13.44 6.27
N ASP A 342 18.95 13.98 7.47
CA ASP A 342 17.85 14.57 8.23
C ASP A 342 17.87 16.09 8.22
N THR A 343 19.05 16.70 8.16
CA THR A 343 19.17 18.16 8.17
C THR A 343 19.26 18.74 6.76
N THR A 344 18.87 20.01 6.62
CA THR A 344 19.00 20.77 5.36
C THR A 344 20.40 20.71 4.78
N GLU A 345 21.42 20.92 5.61
CA GLU A 345 22.82 20.96 5.17
C GLU A 345 23.32 19.58 4.73
N GLU A 346 22.96 18.55 5.49
CA GLU A 346 23.22 17.14 5.16
C GLU A 346 22.60 16.73 3.83
N ILE A 347 21.35 17.14 3.58
CA ILE A 347 20.65 16.90 2.31
C ILE A 347 21.39 17.62 1.18
N LYS A 348 21.69 18.92 1.32
CA LYS A 348 22.41 19.70 0.29
C LYS A 348 23.76 19.07 -0.07
N GLN A 349 24.55 18.69 0.94
CA GLN A 349 25.84 18.02 0.74
C GLN A 349 25.68 16.70 -0.01
N ALA A 350 24.71 15.87 0.37
CA ALA A 350 24.44 14.62 -0.32
C ALA A 350 24.03 14.85 -1.79
N LEU A 351 23.17 15.84 -2.06
CA LEU A 351 22.76 16.14 -3.44
C LEU A 351 23.96 16.57 -4.29
N GLN A 352 24.83 17.45 -3.79
CA GLN A 352 26.03 17.88 -4.50
C GLN A 352 27.01 16.73 -4.76
N GLN A 353 27.26 15.92 -3.73
CA GLN A 353 28.14 14.76 -3.82
C GLN A 353 27.61 13.75 -4.85
N PHE A 354 26.39 13.27 -4.67
CA PHE A 354 25.87 12.17 -5.45
C PHE A 354 25.53 12.56 -6.89
N MET A 355 25.15 13.82 -7.18
CA MET A 355 24.98 14.29 -8.56
C MET A 355 26.26 14.14 -9.43
N SER A 356 27.44 14.10 -8.80
CA SER A 356 28.70 13.92 -9.51
C SER A 356 29.08 12.45 -9.75
N VAL A 357 28.41 11.50 -9.08
CA VAL A 357 28.74 10.06 -9.08
C VAL A 357 27.82 9.31 -10.04
N PRO A 358 28.33 8.44 -10.93
CA PRO A 358 27.46 7.59 -11.74
C PRO A 358 26.79 6.51 -10.87
N PHE A 359 25.53 6.19 -11.16
CA PHE A 359 24.84 5.06 -10.53
C PHE A 359 25.33 3.74 -11.16
N GLU A 360 25.86 2.85 -10.34
CA GLU A 360 26.40 1.57 -10.78
C GLU A 360 25.32 0.49 -10.84
N LEU A 361 25.41 -0.41 -11.82
CA LEU A 361 24.45 -1.52 -11.95
C LEU A 361 24.55 -2.53 -10.79
N GLY A 362 25.69 -2.58 -10.08
CA GLY A 362 25.82 -3.37 -8.86
C GLY A 362 24.85 -2.93 -7.75
N GLU A 363 24.54 -1.63 -7.67
CA GLU A 363 23.53 -1.11 -6.74
C GLU A 363 22.11 -1.56 -7.14
N ALA A 364 21.82 -1.63 -8.44
CA ALA A 364 20.54 -2.16 -8.93
C ALA A 364 20.37 -3.65 -8.58
N GLU A 365 21.42 -4.45 -8.71
CA GLU A 365 21.36 -5.88 -8.38
C GLU A 365 21.19 -6.11 -6.87
N LYS A 366 21.90 -5.34 -6.05
CA LYS A 366 21.70 -5.33 -4.58
C LYS A 366 20.24 -5.04 -4.22
N ARG A 367 19.62 -4.05 -4.88
CA ARG A 367 18.20 -3.76 -4.69
C ARG A 367 17.33 -4.94 -5.11
N ARG A 368 17.59 -5.55 -6.27
CA ARG A 368 16.79 -6.68 -6.77
C ARG A 368 16.69 -7.79 -5.73
N HIS A 369 17.80 -8.17 -5.12
CA HIS A 369 17.80 -9.19 -4.06
C HIS A 369 16.95 -8.81 -2.85
N VAL A 370 17.17 -7.61 -2.27
CA VAL A 370 16.45 -7.16 -1.07
C VAL A 370 14.96 -6.97 -1.35
N MET A 371 14.60 -6.38 -2.50
CA MET A 371 13.20 -6.13 -2.87
C MET A 371 12.45 -7.43 -3.15
N ALA A 372 13.09 -8.40 -3.82
CA ALA A 372 12.51 -9.73 -4.06
C ALA A 372 12.30 -10.53 -2.77
N GLU A 373 13.10 -10.28 -1.73
CA GLU A 373 12.93 -10.90 -0.41
C GLU A 373 11.81 -10.24 0.40
N LEU A 374 11.85 -8.91 0.52
CA LEU A 374 11.01 -8.17 1.44
C LEU A 374 9.67 -7.72 0.84
N TYR A 375 9.64 -7.34 -0.43
CA TYR A 375 8.51 -6.65 -1.08
C TYR A 375 8.01 -7.39 -2.33
N SER A 376 8.04 -8.72 -2.34
CA SER A 376 7.48 -9.50 -3.45
C SER A 376 5.97 -9.74 -3.29
N ASN A 377 5.17 -9.22 -4.23
CA ASN A 377 3.73 -9.50 -4.30
C ASN A 377 3.45 -11.01 -4.34
N LYS A 378 4.19 -11.78 -5.15
CA LYS A 378 4.02 -13.24 -5.27
C LYS A 378 4.25 -13.94 -3.93
N LYS A 379 5.32 -13.58 -3.20
CA LYS A 379 5.60 -14.15 -1.87
C LYS A 379 4.52 -13.75 -0.85
N ASN A 380 4.06 -12.51 -0.87
CA ASN A 380 3.02 -12.04 0.04
C ASN A 380 1.67 -12.72 -0.22
N ALA A 381 1.27 -12.87 -1.49
CA ALA A 381 0.07 -13.62 -1.86
C ALA A 381 0.18 -15.10 -1.47
N GLY A 382 1.34 -15.73 -1.65
CA GLY A 382 1.60 -17.09 -1.20
C GLY A 382 1.45 -17.25 0.32
N LYS A 383 1.99 -16.31 1.12
CA LYS A 383 1.79 -16.29 2.57
C LYS A 383 0.31 -16.17 2.94
N LEU A 384 -0.44 -15.31 2.23
CA LEU A 384 -1.87 -15.13 2.45
C LEU A 384 -2.67 -16.40 2.14
N MET A 385 -2.32 -17.11 1.07
CA MET A 385 -2.93 -18.42 0.75
C MET A 385 -2.67 -19.45 1.86
N SER A 386 -1.44 -19.52 2.37
CA SER A 386 -1.10 -20.44 3.45
C SER A 386 -1.91 -20.17 4.73
N LEU A 387 -2.19 -18.90 5.04
CA LEU A 387 -3.03 -18.52 6.19
C LEU A 387 -4.49 -18.96 6.01
N PHE A 388 -5.03 -18.84 4.80
CA PHE A 388 -6.45 -19.10 4.57
C PHE A 388 -6.79 -20.56 4.28
N PHE A 389 -5.87 -21.30 3.66
CA PHE A 389 -6.16 -22.62 3.10
C PHE A 389 -5.30 -23.75 3.69
N ASN A 390 -4.46 -23.46 4.71
CA ASN A 390 -3.59 -24.45 5.37
C ASN A 390 -2.78 -25.31 4.40
N VAL A 391 -2.33 -24.73 3.29
CA VAL A 391 -1.55 -25.45 2.28
C VAL A 391 -0.09 -25.49 2.71
N SER A 392 0.34 -26.64 3.27
CA SER A 392 1.74 -26.90 3.63
C SER A 392 2.68 -27.09 2.42
N GLN A 393 2.26 -26.75 1.19
CA GLN A 393 2.96 -27.10 -0.05
C GLN A 393 2.93 -26.03 -1.17
N ILE A 394 3.17 -24.75 -0.87
CA ILE A 394 3.48 -23.75 -1.93
C ILE A 394 4.99 -23.41 -1.98
N ASN A 395 5.81 -24.04 -1.14
CA ASN A 395 7.27 -23.81 -1.14
C ASN A 395 8.02 -24.51 -2.30
N GLN A 396 7.35 -25.23 -3.19
CA GLN A 396 7.97 -25.86 -4.37
C GLN A 396 7.71 -25.12 -5.70
N ALA A 397 6.87 -24.09 -5.71
CA ALA A 397 6.59 -23.27 -6.92
C ALA A 397 7.17 -21.84 -6.85
N VAL A 398 7.92 -21.55 -5.78
CA VAL A 398 8.44 -20.20 -5.45
C VAL A 398 9.97 -20.21 -5.25
N SER A 399 10.64 -21.35 -5.47
CA SER A 399 12.11 -21.42 -5.55
C SER A 399 12.61 -21.02 -6.93
#